data_AF-A0A2M8DCT6-F1
#
_entry.id   AF-A0A2M8DCT6-F1
#
_cell.length_a   1.000
_cell.length_b   1.000
_cell.length_c   1.000
_cell.angle_alpha   90.00
_cell.angle_beta   90.00
_cell.angle_gamma   90.00
#
_symmetry.space_group_name_H-M   'P 1'
#
loop_
_entity.id
_entity.type
_entity.pdbx_description
1 polymer ?
#
loop_
_entity_poly.entity_id
_entity_poly.type
_entity_poly.pdbx_seq_one_letter_code
_entity_poly.pdbx_strand_id
1 'polypeptide(L)'
;MKIKLIILASIAVLASIFLIKYFVSSSQKSKAGENDVTVVVNPVSGTKNLDEFDITYVISSDDQNKKINGVNMTFTANNNLQIISLSQIPKTYPSADDIFTAANEPTINAAKTSLNFAYLTLRPQSELTNSIFFKIRVKGNASGAGTLTLSRVSTEITGILNTTSVLFGISSTSNTDPSFTFNSGSTAPVINFKFDPVTTTVGANIDSAIAVFKIDGLPTGKGLTTFEAIFSFDKNVAEAVNITPSDTVVDKFTEVHKTIDNNIGSIKLTYLAKPVEGMALANNARFDITFKRKSTLTAISTTNTSIDASTATGDITGTNYQINKTNGQLVIHPRTTSSSSSSSRQSSSSSSTVSSSSSSRQSSSSSAARSSSSSSRQSSSAGPTPIVLIKMKLRFQGILTKPYDMTPQNVKINVVKEGESNTGFVETSFDPNYDGTYKGIIDVNPVDYNAKYYIYIKGPKHLQKKFCDALPQLNAQGFYNCSKANISLHEGENDFDFSNIKLLAGDLPEQENMQNGIIDSYDLSFIRSSIANATYSDTCDINLDEKCDWQDWSLMLASMAEKYDE
;
A
#
# COMPACT_ATOMS: atom_id res chain seq x y z
N MET A 1 54.35 19.55 31.76
CA MET A 1 54.76 18.47 30.84
C MET A 1 53.67 17.39 30.64
N LYS A 2 52.94 16.98 31.69
CA LYS A 2 51.94 15.89 31.62
C LYS A 2 50.69 16.17 30.76
N ILE A 3 50.17 17.42 30.73
CA ILE A 3 48.95 17.76 29.97
C ILE A 3 49.17 17.72 28.45
N LYS A 4 50.33 18.18 27.96
CA LYS A 4 50.66 18.13 26.52
C LYS A 4 50.77 16.69 26.00
N LEU A 5 51.26 15.77 26.83
CA LEU A 5 51.39 14.36 26.48
C LEU A 5 50.03 13.67 26.33
N ILE A 6 49.07 14.02 27.20
CA ILE A 6 47.70 13.48 27.15
C ILE A 6 46.98 13.98 25.90
N ILE A 7 47.11 15.27 25.55
CA ILE A 7 46.48 15.83 24.34
C ILE A 7 47.04 15.18 23.06
N LEU A 8 48.35 14.97 22.98
CA LEU A 8 48.99 14.29 21.85
C LEU A 8 48.54 12.82 21.74
N ALA A 9 48.38 12.12 22.86
CA ALA A 9 47.86 10.75 22.87
C ALA A 9 46.39 10.70 22.41
N SER A 10 45.54 11.63 22.84
CA SER A 10 44.14 11.71 22.42
C SER A 10 43.99 12.00 20.92
N ILE A 11 44.83 12.88 20.36
CA ILE A 11 44.83 13.17 18.91
C ILE A 11 45.27 11.93 18.11
N ALA A 12 46.28 11.20 18.58
CA ALA A 12 46.75 9.99 17.92
C ALA A 12 45.71 8.86 17.94
N VAL A 13 44.96 8.71 19.04
CA VAL A 13 43.86 7.73 19.13
C VAL A 13 42.70 8.11 18.21
N LEU A 14 42.30 9.38 18.18
CA LEU A 14 41.24 9.86 17.29
C LEU A 14 41.62 9.73 15.80
N ALA A 15 42.88 10.04 15.45
CA ALA A 15 43.39 9.84 14.10
C ALA A 15 43.43 8.36 13.70
N SER A 16 43.79 7.48 14.65
CA SER A 16 43.81 6.03 14.41
C SER A 16 42.41 5.45 14.21
N ILE A 17 41.42 5.88 15.02
CA ILE A 17 40.01 5.49 14.83
C ILE A 17 39.48 6.00 13.49
N PHE A 18 39.83 7.23 13.10
CA PHE A 18 39.43 7.80 11.82
C PHE A 18 40.06 7.04 10.64
N LEU A 19 41.36 6.69 10.73
CA LEU A 19 42.05 5.90 9.70
C LEU A 19 41.52 4.48 9.61
N ILE A 20 41.17 3.83 10.73
CA ILE A 20 40.55 2.50 10.73
C ILE A 20 39.15 2.55 10.11
N LYS A 21 38.31 3.52 10.47
CA LYS A 21 36.99 3.72 9.84
C LYS A 21 37.13 3.99 8.34
N TYR A 22 38.07 4.83 7.95
CA TYR A 22 38.34 5.15 6.55
C TYR A 22 38.80 3.90 5.78
N PHE A 23 39.76 3.14 6.33
CA PHE A 23 40.26 1.90 5.72
C PHE A 23 39.17 0.84 5.60
N VAL A 24 38.39 0.58 6.64
CA VAL A 24 37.29 -0.41 6.61
C VAL A 24 36.21 -0.01 5.61
N SER A 25 35.89 1.28 5.48
CA SER A 25 34.94 1.76 4.45
C SER A 25 35.49 1.65 3.02
N SER A 26 36.81 1.73 2.85
CA SER A 26 37.46 1.70 1.55
C SER A 26 37.86 0.29 1.10
N SER A 27 38.07 -0.65 2.03
CA SER A 27 38.49 -2.03 1.74
C SER A 27 37.34 -3.01 1.51
N GLN A 28 36.09 -2.60 1.79
CA GLN A 28 34.87 -3.37 1.50
C GLN A 28 34.25 -3.04 0.13
N LYS A 29 34.80 -2.07 -0.61
CA LYS A 29 34.42 -1.86 -2.01
C LYS A 29 35.16 -2.89 -2.88
N SER A 30 34.42 -3.63 -3.71
CA SER A 30 35.02 -4.61 -4.62
C SER A 30 36.12 -3.96 -5.45
N LYS A 31 37.22 -4.68 -5.67
CA LYS A 31 38.21 -4.27 -6.67
C LYS A 31 37.50 -4.23 -8.02
N ALA A 32 37.62 -3.10 -8.71
CA ALA A 32 36.99 -2.90 -10.01
C ALA A 32 37.30 -4.07 -10.97
N GLY A 33 36.27 -4.69 -11.55
CA GLY A 33 36.40 -5.67 -12.63
C GLY A 33 36.37 -7.16 -12.26
N GLU A 34 36.37 -7.55 -10.98
CA GLU A 34 36.34 -8.99 -10.61
C GLU A 34 34.91 -9.53 -10.39
N ASN A 35 34.01 -8.68 -9.88
CA ASN A 35 32.64 -9.02 -9.52
C ASN A 35 31.65 -7.93 -9.95
N ASP A 36 31.65 -7.55 -11.23
CA ASP A 36 30.78 -6.50 -11.72
C ASP A 36 29.42 -7.03 -12.21
N VAL A 37 28.35 -6.25 -12.02
CA VAL A 37 27.05 -6.44 -12.67
C VAL A 37 26.84 -5.36 -13.74
N THR A 38 26.09 -5.73 -14.78
CA THR A 38 25.66 -4.82 -15.83
C THR A 38 24.30 -4.23 -15.46
N VAL A 39 24.17 -2.91 -15.62
CA VAL A 39 22.89 -2.21 -15.48
C VAL A 39 22.45 -1.75 -16.86
N VAL A 40 21.29 -2.24 -17.29
CA VAL A 40 20.64 -1.86 -18.55
C VAL A 40 19.39 -1.07 -18.21
N VAL A 41 19.24 0.09 -18.86
CA VAL A 41 18.11 1.00 -18.67
C VAL A 41 17.26 1.03 -19.94
N ASN A 42 15.94 1.12 -19.80
CA ASN A 42 15.02 1.31 -20.92
C ASN A 42 13.78 2.13 -20.50
N PRO A 43 13.43 3.23 -21.20
CA PRO A 43 14.20 3.87 -22.26
C PRO A 43 15.47 4.56 -21.74
N VAL A 44 16.57 4.52 -22.50
CA VAL A 44 17.80 5.30 -22.22
C VAL A 44 17.63 6.77 -22.60
N SER A 45 16.87 7.07 -23.65
CA SER A 45 16.61 8.45 -24.04
C SER A 45 15.30 8.60 -24.79
N GLY A 46 14.89 9.85 -25.00
CA GLY A 46 13.75 10.17 -25.84
C GLY A 46 13.19 11.56 -25.58
N THR A 47 12.22 11.94 -26.40
CA THR A 47 11.40 13.13 -26.16
C THR A 47 10.13 12.70 -25.43
N LYS A 48 9.80 13.40 -24.33
CA LYS A 48 8.63 13.12 -23.49
C LYS A 48 7.81 14.40 -23.29
N ASN A 49 6.51 14.24 -23.10
CA ASN A 49 5.67 15.30 -22.56
C ASN A 49 5.87 15.41 -21.04
N LEU A 50 5.21 16.36 -20.40
CA LEU A 50 5.25 16.53 -18.93
C LEU A 50 4.47 15.44 -18.16
N ASP A 51 4.03 14.39 -18.85
CA ASP A 51 3.29 13.26 -18.30
C ASP A 51 4.21 12.26 -17.57
N GLU A 52 3.61 11.42 -16.72
CA GLU A 52 4.32 10.35 -16.02
C GLU A 52 4.64 9.19 -16.96
N PHE A 53 5.83 8.60 -16.81
CA PHE A 53 6.23 7.38 -17.51
C PHE A 53 7.20 6.56 -16.66
N ASP A 54 7.31 5.27 -16.98
CA ASP A 54 8.21 4.35 -16.26
C ASP A 54 9.55 4.20 -16.99
N ILE A 55 10.64 4.23 -16.21
CA ILE A 55 11.98 3.82 -16.64
C ILE A 55 12.26 2.47 -16.00
N THR A 56 12.53 1.47 -16.83
CA THR A 56 12.88 0.11 -16.39
C THR A 56 14.39 -0.02 -16.26
N TYR A 57 14.83 -0.55 -15.13
CA TYR A 57 16.20 -0.93 -14.88
C TYR A 57 16.28 -2.44 -14.78
N VAL A 58 17.24 -3.03 -15.48
CA VAL A 58 17.59 -4.45 -15.41
C VAL A 58 19.02 -4.53 -14.92
N ILE A 59 19.26 -5.25 -13.82
CA ILE A 59 20.58 -5.51 -13.29
C ILE A 59 20.88 -6.98 -13.55
N SER A 60 21.97 -7.28 -14.24
CA SER A 60 22.35 -8.64 -14.60
C SER A 60 23.82 -8.91 -14.32
N SER A 61 24.11 -10.10 -13.84
CA SER A 61 25.45 -10.69 -13.86
C SER A 61 25.62 -11.55 -15.11
N ASP A 62 26.78 -11.41 -15.76
CA ASP A 62 27.21 -12.22 -16.90
C ASP A 62 27.59 -13.65 -16.49
N ASP A 63 28.10 -13.83 -15.27
CA ASP A 63 28.34 -15.14 -14.67
C ASP A 63 27.04 -15.72 -14.07
N GLN A 64 26.69 -16.93 -14.51
CA GLN A 64 25.51 -17.67 -14.07
C GLN A 64 25.57 -18.08 -12.59
N ASN A 65 26.76 -18.17 -12.02
CA ASN A 65 26.98 -18.54 -10.61
C ASN A 65 26.85 -17.35 -9.65
N LYS A 66 26.91 -16.13 -10.18
CA LYS A 66 26.70 -14.88 -9.44
C LYS A 66 25.20 -14.60 -9.39
N LYS A 67 24.59 -14.92 -8.25
CA LYS A 67 23.16 -14.69 -8.02
C LYS A 67 22.96 -13.41 -7.21
N ILE A 68 22.03 -12.55 -7.64
CA ILE A 68 21.73 -11.30 -6.97
C ILE A 68 20.76 -11.60 -5.82
N ASN A 69 21.11 -11.16 -4.61
CA ASN A 69 20.26 -11.33 -3.42
C ASN A 69 19.89 -10.01 -2.76
N GLY A 70 20.44 -8.88 -3.20
CA GLY A 70 20.07 -7.59 -2.64
C GLY A 70 20.56 -6.41 -3.44
N VAL A 71 19.85 -5.31 -3.28
CA VAL A 71 20.15 -4.01 -3.85
C VAL A 71 19.84 -2.93 -2.84
N ASN A 72 20.73 -1.97 -2.71
CA ASN A 72 20.52 -0.68 -2.06
C ASN A 72 20.88 0.38 -3.10
N MET A 73 19.90 1.15 -3.56
CA MET A 73 20.06 2.05 -4.69
C MET A 73 19.66 3.47 -4.35
N THR A 74 20.43 4.40 -4.88
CA THR A 74 20.13 5.83 -4.79
C THR A 74 20.11 6.44 -6.17
N PHE A 75 18.99 7.07 -6.51
CA PHE A 75 18.79 7.79 -7.76
C PHE A 75 18.65 9.28 -7.52
N THR A 76 19.17 10.08 -8.44
CA THR A 76 19.03 11.53 -8.43
C THR A 76 18.46 12.00 -9.76
N ALA A 77 17.29 12.63 -9.72
CA ALA A 77 16.73 13.32 -10.86
C ALA A 77 17.31 14.74 -10.94
N ASN A 78 17.81 15.10 -12.12
CA ASN A 78 18.43 16.39 -12.39
C ASN A 78 17.62 17.18 -13.43
N ASN A 79 17.81 18.51 -13.40
CA ASN A 79 17.13 19.47 -14.28
C ASN A 79 15.61 19.36 -14.18
N ASN A 80 14.92 19.13 -15.30
CA ASN A 80 13.45 19.13 -15.37
C ASN A 80 12.81 17.77 -15.09
N LEU A 81 13.56 16.76 -14.63
CA LEU A 81 12.99 15.44 -14.30
C LEU A 81 12.61 15.39 -12.81
N GLN A 82 11.47 14.77 -12.50
CA GLN A 82 11.03 14.48 -11.14
C GLN A 82 10.74 12.99 -10.97
N ILE A 83 11.07 12.46 -9.79
CA ILE A 83 10.76 11.08 -9.39
C ILE A 83 9.41 11.06 -8.67
N ILE A 84 8.52 10.20 -9.12
CA ILE A 84 7.16 10.06 -8.57
C ILE A 84 7.08 8.88 -7.61
N SER A 85 7.57 7.72 -8.04
CA SER A 85 7.53 6.50 -7.23
C SER A 85 8.50 5.45 -7.75
N LEU A 86 8.81 4.46 -6.91
CA LEU A 86 9.26 3.15 -7.37
C LEU A 86 8.03 2.36 -7.81
N SER A 87 7.63 2.48 -9.08
CA SER A 87 6.38 1.89 -9.61
C SER A 87 6.42 0.37 -9.71
N GLN A 88 7.60 -0.22 -9.71
CA GLN A 88 7.81 -1.66 -9.61
C GLN A 88 9.01 -1.90 -8.70
N ILE A 89 8.80 -2.60 -7.60
CA ILE A 89 9.88 -3.06 -6.71
C ILE A 89 10.76 -4.11 -7.43
N PRO A 90 11.99 -4.35 -6.97
CA PRO A 90 12.86 -5.40 -7.53
C PRO A 90 12.18 -6.77 -7.59
N LYS A 91 12.20 -7.38 -8.77
CA LYS A 91 11.71 -8.74 -9.04
C LYS A 91 12.74 -9.53 -9.82
N THR A 92 12.65 -10.85 -9.79
CA THR A 92 13.50 -11.70 -10.65
C THR A 92 13.23 -11.38 -12.13
N TYR A 93 14.26 -11.47 -12.96
CA TYR A 93 14.13 -11.35 -14.40
C TYR A 93 14.53 -12.66 -15.07
N PRO A 94 13.74 -13.18 -16.03
CA PRO A 94 12.53 -12.60 -16.64
C PRO A 94 11.21 -13.01 -15.98
N SER A 95 11.22 -13.92 -15.00
CA SER A 95 10.01 -14.54 -14.45
C SER A 95 9.12 -13.61 -13.62
N ALA A 96 9.66 -12.47 -13.15
CA ALA A 96 8.94 -11.49 -12.34
C ALA A 96 8.42 -12.05 -11.01
N ASP A 97 9.17 -12.99 -10.42
CA ASP A 97 8.85 -13.56 -9.13
C ASP A 97 9.10 -12.52 -8.02
N ASP A 98 8.17 -12.51 -7.06
CA ASP A 98 8.18 -11.59 -5.94
C ASP A 98 8.94 -12.20 -4.76
N ILE A 99 10.27 -12.27 -4.90
CA ILE A 99 11.14 -12.88 -3.88
C ILE A 99 11.88 -11.85 -3.03
N PHE A 100 11.80 -10.57 -3.38
CA PHE A 100 12.52 -9.49 -2.73
C PHE A 100 11.63 -8.73 -1.76
N THR A 101 12.11 -8.54 -0.55
CA THR A 101 11.42 -7.81 0.52
C THR A 101 12.13 -6.47 0.75
N ALA A 102 11.36 -5.43 1.05
CA ALA A 102 11.91 -4.11 1.38
C ALA A 102 12.77 -4.21 2.65
N ALA A 103 14.05 -3.86 2.53
CA ALA A 103 14.94 -3.67 3.66
C ALA A 103 14.83 -2.24 4.21
N ASN A 104 14.46 -1.30 3.35
CA ASN A 104 13.96 0.01 3.73
C ASN A 104 12.80 0.40 2.79
N GLU A 105 11.92 1.27 3.28
CA GLU A 105 10.84 1.79 2.46
C GLU A 105 11.38 2.78 1.41
N PRO A 106 10.89 2.74 0.15
CA PRO A 106 11.29 3.68 -0.87
C PRO A 106 11.02 5.12 -0.41
N THR A 107 12.09 5.86 -0.19
CA THR A 107 12.03 7.23 0.30
C THR A 107 12.29 8.21 -0.83
N ILE A 108 11.31 9.08 -1.11
CA ILE A 108 11.43 10.17 -2.06
C ILE A 108 11.45 11.48 -1.29
N ASN A 109 12.44 12.33 -1.56
CA ASN A 109 12.52 13.63 -0.90
C ASN A 109 11.36 14.55 -1.34
N ALA A 110 11.01 15.53 -0.52
CA ALA A 110 9.90 16.46 -0.81
C ALA A 110 10.04 17.18 -2.17
N ALA A 111 11.28 17.42 -2.62
CA ALA A 111 11.59 18.04 -3.90
C ALA A 111 11.45 17.09 -5.11
N LYS A 112 11.20 15.79 -4.89
CA LYS A 112 11.09 14.74 -5.93
C LYS A 112 12.34 14.60 -6.80
N THR A 113 13.50 14.92 -6.25
CA THR A 113 14.81 14.86 -6.93
C THR A 113 15.67 13.69 -6.48
N SER A 114 15.32 13.00 -5.41
CA SER A 114 16.09 11.87 -4.89
C SER A 114 15.17 10.72 -4.50
N LEU A 115 15.56 9.50 -4.86
CA LEU A 115 14.92 8.26 -4.46
C LEU A 115 15.99 7.34 -3.86
N ASN A 116 15.75 6.87 -2.65
CA ASN A 116 16.53 5.81 -2.03
C ASN A 116 15.63 4.62 -1.72
N PHE A 117 16.10 3.41 -2.01
CA PHE A 117 15.43 2.19 -1.60
C PHE A 117 16.42 1.03 -1.50
N ALA A 118 16.05 0.00 -0.75
CA ALA A 118 16.82 -1.18 -0.51
C ALA A 118 15.88 -2.39 -0.43
N TYR A 119 16.18 -3.42 -1.21
CA TYR A 119 15.46 -4.68 -1.20
C TYR A 119 16.46 -5.82 -1.13
N LEU A 120 16.09 -6.86 -0.39
CA LEU A 120 16.89 -8.05 -0.28
C LEU A 120 16.00 -9.29 -0.30
N THR A 121 16.60 -10.42 -0.64
CA THR A 121 15.98 -11.72 -0.62
C THR A 121 16.88 -12.68 0.10
N LEU A 122 16.26 -13.53 0.93
CA LEU A 122 16.96 -14.51 1.77
C LEU A 122 16.65 -15.93 1.30
N ARG A 123 16.14 -16.03 0.07
CA ARG A 123 15.95 -17.29 -0.63
C ARG A 123 17.29 -18.00 -0.84
N PRO A 124 17.32 -19.34 -0.79
CA PRO A 124 18.53 -20.10 -1.05
C PRO A 124 19.05 -19.81 -2.46
N GLN A 125 20.36 -19.98 -2.69
CA GLN A 125 21.00 -19.67 -3.98
C GLN A 125 20.31 -20.35 -5.18
N SER A 126 19.69 -21.51 -4.98
CA SER A 126 18.91 -22.24 -6.00
C SER A 126 17.67 -21.49 -6.50
N GLU A 127 17.10 -20.62 -5.68
CA GLU A 127 15.92 -19.81 -5.99
C GLU A 127 16.29 -18.38 -6.44
N LEU A 128 17.57 -18.01 -6.35
CA LEU A 128 18.04 -16.71 -6.78
C LEU A 128 18.32 -16.67 -8.27
N THR A 129 18.17 -15.49 -8.85
CA THR A 129 18.45 -15.22 -10.25
C THR A 129 19.73 -14.40 -10.39
N ASN A 130 20.38 -14.52 -11.53
CA ASN A 130 21.52 -13.67 -11.90
C ASN A 130 21.04 -12.34 -12.49
N SER A 131 19.73 -12.08 -12.54
CA SER A 131 19.16 -10.87 -13.12
C SER A 131 17.87 -10.46 -12.42
N ILE A 132 17.74 -9.17 -12.16
CA ILE A 132 16.55 -8.58 -11.55
C ILE A 132 16.11 -7.36 -12.35
N PHE A 133 14.86 -6.94 -12.17
CA PHE A 133 14.37 -5.69 -12.74
C PHE A 133 13.46 -4.94 -11.78
N PHE A 134 13.38 -3.63 -11.97
CA PHE A 134 12.48 -2.72 -11.26
C PHE A 134 12.14 -1.54 -12.17
N LYS A 135 11.15 -0.73 -11.77
CA LYS A 135 10.70 0.43 -12.53
C LYS A 135 10.56 1.64 -11.64
N ILE A 136 11.06 2.77 -12.12
CA ILE A 136 10.91 4.06 -11.48
C ILE A 136 9.96 4.89 -12.33
N ARG A 137 8.89 5.40 -11.71
CA ARG A 137 7.98 6.35 -12.35
C ARG A 137 8.53 7.76 -12.20
N VAL A 138 8.60 8.46 -13.31
CA VAL A 138 9.14 9.81 -13.40
C VAL A 138 8.21 10.70 -14.23
N LYS A 139 8.39 12.02 -14.14
CA LYS A 139 7.74 12.99 -15.02
C LYS A 139 8.62 14.19 -15.34
N GLY A 140 8.27 14.92 -16.38
CA GLY A 140 8.81 16.25 -16.63
C GLY A 140 8.13 17.31 -15.75
N ASN A 141 8.92 18.14 -15.08
CA ASN A 141 8.42 19.30 -14.31
C ASN A 141 8.21 20.54 -15.19
N ALA A 142 9.06 20.72 -16.22
CA ALA A 142 9.01 21.82 -17.17
C ALA A 142 9.65 21.42 -18.50
N SER A 143 9.54 22.26 -19.53
CA SER A 143 10.26 22.05 -20.79
C SER A 143 11.77 22.13 -20.61
N GLY A 144 12.50 21.27 -21.31
CA GLY A 144 13.95 21.23 -21.37
C GLY A 144 14.49 19.84 -21.03
N ALA A 145 15.81 19.73 -20.87
CA ALA A 145 16.44 18.45 -20.57
C ALA A 145 16.15 17.98 -19.13
N GLY A 146 16.14 16.67 -18.93
CA GLY A 146 16.11 16.04 -17.62
C GLY A 146 16.80 14.69 -17.64
N THR A 147 17.55 14.38 -16.59
CA THR A 147 18.30 13.13 -16.48
C THR A 147 18.01 12.45 -15.15
N LEU A 148 18.08 11.12 -15.12
CA LEU A 148 18.01 10.35 -13.89
C LEU A 148 19.33 9.61 -13.72
N THR A 149 20.07 9.94 -12.67
CA THR A 149 21.41 9.42 -12.41
C THR A 149 21.40 8.37 -11.31
N LEU A 150 22.07 7.25 -11.52
CA LEU A 150 22.35 6.25 -10.49
C LEU A 150 23.64 6.61 -9.73
N SER A 151 23.55 6.82 -8.42
CA SER A 151 24.72 7.12 -7.60
C SER A 151 25.61 5.88 -7.43
N ARG A 152 26.78 5.87 -8.06
CA ARG A 152 27.76 4.76 -7.93
C ARG A 152 28.47 4.72 -6.58
N VAL A 153 28.32 5.76 -5.75
CA VAL A 153 29.00 5.86 -4.45
C VAL A 153 28.13 5.31 -3.31
N SER A 154 26.81 5.50 -3.41
CA SER A 154 25.83 5.08 -2.40
C SER A 154 24.96 3.91 -2.84
N THR A 155 25.21 3.37 -4.04
CA THR A 155 24.57 2.14 -4.50
C THR A 155 25.44 0.94 -4.13
N GLU A 156 24.81 -0.06 -3.55
CA GLU A 156 25.40 -1.35 -3.21
C GLU A 156 24.53 -2.46 -3.78
N ILE A 157 25.16 -3.43 -4.41
CA ILE A 157 24.49 -4.60 -4.98
C ILE A 157 25.16 -5.81 -4.34
N THR A 158 24.38 -6.68 -3.70
CA THR A 158 24.89 -7.87 -3.04
C THR A 158 24.46 -9.11 -3.80
N GLY A 159 25.26 -10.15 -3.67
CA GLY A 159 24.91 -11.45 -4.19
C GLY A 159 25.64 -12.59 -3.51
N ILE A 160 25.41 -13.77 -4.07
CA ILE A 160 26.04 -15.01 -3.69
C ILE A 160 26.82 -15.53 -4.90
N LEU A 161 28.10 -15.80 -4.70
CA LEU A 161 28.96 -16.51 -5.63
C LEU A 161 29.43 -17.80 -4.95
N ASN A 162 29.03 -18.96 -5.49
CA ASN A 162 29.46 -20.27 -4.97
C ASN A 162 29.39 -20.34 -3.44
N THR A 163 28.20 -20.07 -2.88
CA THR A 163 27.88 -20.01 -1.44
C THR A 163 28.55 -18.91 -0.61
N THR A 164 29.37 -18.05 -1.21
CA THR A 164 30.00 -16.91 -0.53
C THR A 164 29.26 -15.60 -0.84
N SER A 165 29.01 -14.79 0.19
CA SER A 165 28.44 -13.45 0.01
C SER A 165 29.46 -12.52 -0.65
N VAL A 166 29.04 -11.81 -1.69
CA VAL A 166 29.87 -10.88 -2.45
C VAL A 166 29.16 -9.55 -2.63
N LEU A 167 29.94 -8.46 -2.63
CA LEU A 167 29.48 -7.15 -3.07
C LEU A 167 29.82 -7.01 -4.56
N PHE A 168 28.82 -6.75 -5.39
CA PHE A 168 29.00 -6.52 -6.81
C PHE A 168 29.35 -5.06 -7.09
N GLY A 169 30.35 -4.85 -7.95
CA GLY A 169 30.60 -3.56 -8.59
C GLY A 169 29.61 -3.30 -9.73
N ILE A 170 29.55 -2.08 -10.26
CA ILE A 170 28.78 -1.78 -11.47
C ILE A 170 29.76 -1.65 -12.63
N SER A 171 29.61 -2.50 -13.65
CA SER A 171 30.48 -2.54 -14.82
C SER A 171 30.61 -1.18 -15.51
N SER A 172 31.79 -0.91 -16.08
CA SER A 172 32.03 0.25 -16.95
C SER A 172 31.25 0.20 -18.27
N THR A 173 30.75 -0.98 -18.67
CA THR A 173 29.90 -1.18 -19.86
C THR A 173 28.40 -1.00 -19.59
N SER A 174 28.00 -0.67 -18.36
CA SER A 174 26.62 -0.35 -18.01
C SER A 174 26.09 0.85 -18.80
N ASN A 175 24.81 0.83 -19.17
CA ASN A 175 24.18 1.89 -19.96
C ASN A 175 24.32 3.26 -19.28
N THR A 176 24.41 4.31 -20.08
CA THR A 176 24.45 5.71 -19.63
C THR A 176 23.18 6.08 -18.88
N ASP A 177 23.31 6.99 -17.90
CA ASP A 177 22.18 7.59 -17.18
C ASP A 177 21.10 8.04 -18.18
N PRO A 178 19.82 7.65 -17.99
CA PRO A 178 18.79 7.98 -18.94
C PRO A 178 18.55 9.50 -19.00
N SER A 179 18.40 10.01 -20.22
CA SER A 179 18.30 11.43 -20.53
C SER A 179 17.15 11.72 -21.47
N PHE A 180 16.27 12.65 -21.07
CA PHE A 180 15.06 12.99 -21.80
C PHE A 180 15.00 14.48 -22.11
N THR A 181 14.37 14.81 -23.22
CA THR A 181 13.94 16.18 -23.52
C THR A 181 12.45 16.28 -23.26
N PHE A 182 12.07 17.17 -22.35
CA PHE A 182 10.69 17.48 -22.03
C PHE A 182 10.21 18.66 -22.85
N ASN A 183 9.04 18.52 -23.48
CA ASN A 183 8.41 19.64 -24.16
C ASN A 183 7.25 20.16 -23.30
N SER A 184 7.16 21.47 -23.13
CA SER A 184 6.01 22.16 -22.52
C SER A 184 4.85 22.14 -23.51
N GLY A 185 4.28 20.96 -23.72
CA GLY A 185 3.10 20.74 -24.56
C GLY A 185 3.18 21.37 -25.95
N SER A 186 3.60 20.61 -26.96
CA SER A 186 2.66 20.50 -28.07
C SER A 186 1.56 19.60 -27.52
N THR A 187 0.37 20.14 -27.24
CA THR A 187 -0.77 19.35 -26.80
C THR A 187 -0.91 18.20 -27.79
N ALA A 188 -0.58 16.99 -27.33
CA ALA A 188 -0.86 15.80 -28.10
C ALA A 188 -2.34 15.88 -28.48
N PRO A 189 -2.66 15.79 -29.78
CA PRO A 189 -4.02 16.02 -30.24
C PRO A 189 -5.01 15.14 -29.46
N VAL A 190 -6.10 15.76 -29.03
CA VAL A 190 -7.12 15.08 -28.23
C VAL A 190 -8.11 14.41 -29.17
N ILE A 191 -8.35 13.13 -28.96
CA ILE A 191 -9.36 12.34 -29.67
C ILE A 191 -10.42 11.86 -28.68
N ASN A 192 -11.61 11.52 -29.16
CA ASN A 192 -12.70 11.07 -28.28
C ASN A 192 -12.95 9.59 -28.47
N PHE A 193 -13.00 8.86 -27.36
CA PHE A 193 -13.53 7.51 -27.26
C PHE A 193 -14.89 7.63 -26.59
N LYS A 194 -15.97 7.37 -27.32
CA LYS A 194 -17.32 7.65 -26.82
C LYS A 194 -18.35 6.60 -27.20
N PHE A 195 -19.29 6.39 -26.28
CA PHE A 195 -20.59 5.82 -26.63
C PHE A 195 -21.50 6.94 -27.16
N ASP A 196 -22.03 6.74 -28.37
CA ASP A 196 -22.86 7.73 -29.05
C ASP A 196 -23.99 7.06 -29.86
N PRO A 197 -25.24 7.09 -29.37
CA PRO A 197 -25.70 7.90 -28.22
C PRO A 197 -25.18 7.38 -26.88
N VAL A 198 -25.09 8.29 -25.89
CA VAL A 198 -24.66 7.97 -24.52
C VAL A 198 -25.58 6.94 -23.88
N THR A 199 -26.89 7.04 -24.10
CA THR A 199 -27.87 6.10 -23.54
C THR A 199 -28.35 5.12 -24.61
N THR A 200 -28.27 3.83 -24.33
CA THR A 200 -28.79 2.73 -25.14
C THR A 200 -29.90 2.02 -24.36
N THR A 201 -31.06 1.80 -24.99
CA THR A 201 -32.22 1.19 -24.33
C THR A 201 -32.59 -0.16 -24.92
N VAL A 202 -32.64 -1.21 -24.10
CA VAL A 202 -33.30 -2.48 -24.41
C VAL A 202 -34.76 -2.36 -23.99
N GLY A 203 -35.66 -2.22 -24.96
CA GLY A 203 -37.08 -2.03 -24.73
C GLY A 203 -37.79 -3.29 -24.20
N ALA A 204 -38.97 -3.12 -23.61
CA ALA A 204 -39.71 -4.23 -22.99
C ALA A 204 -40.00 -5.39 -23.96
N ASN A 205 -40.25 -5.07 -25.23
CA ASN A 205 -40.59 -6.02 -26.30
C ASN A 205 -39.42 -6.38 -27.23
N ILE A 206 -38.20 -5.94 -26.92
CA ILE A 206 -37.01 -6.20 -27.73
C ILE A 206 -35.98 -6.91 -26.84
N ASP A 207 -35.39 -8.00 -27.30
CA ASP A 207 -34.48 -8.81 -26.48
C ASP A 207 -33.02 -8.31 -26.49
N SER A 208 -32.67 -7.42 -27.42
CA SER A 208 -31.33 -6.82 -27.55
C SER A 208 -31.36 -5.37 -28.04
N ALA A 209 -30.28 -4.62 -27.79
CA ALA A 209 -30.03 -3.29 -28.32
C ALA A 209 -28.56 -3.13 -28.71
N ILE A 210 -28.28 -2.16 -29.59
CA ILE A 210 -26.93 -1.88 -30.08
C ILE A 210 -26.42 -0.60 -29.40
N ALA A 211 -25.35 -0.74 -28.62
CA ALA A 211 -24.56 0.39 -28.15
C ALA A 211 -23.46 0.67 -29.16
N VAL A 212 -23.31 1.93 -29.57
CA VAL A 212 -22.34 2.32 -30.61
C VAL A 212 -21.15 2.98 -29.95
N PHE A 213 -19.97 2.36 -30.08
CA PHE A 213 -18.69 2.93 -29.66
C PHE A 213 -18.00 3.58 -30.86
N LYS A 214 -17.51 4.81 -30.70
CA LYS A 214 -16.84 5.59 -31.74
C LYS A 214 -15.51 6.16 -31.26
N ILE A 215 -14.55 6.19 -32.17
CA ILE A 215 -13.32 6.98 -32.08
C ILE A 215 -13.41 8.10 -33.10
N ASP A 216 -13.38 9.36 -32.65
CA ASP A 216 -13.41 10.55 -33.52
C ASP A 216 -12.55 11.71 -32.97
N GLY A 217 -12.58 12.86 -33.66
CA GLY A 217 -11.79 14.03 -33.27
C GLY A 217 -10.32 13.98 -33.72
N LEU A 218 -9.98 13.11 -34.68
CA LEU A 218 -8.62 13.05 -35.20
C LEU A 218 -8.22 14.33 -35.97
N PRO A 219 -6.97 14.83 -35.79
CA PRO A 219 -6.48 16.00 -36.51
C PRO A 219 -6.50 15.79 -38.02
N THR A 220 -6.78 16.86 -38.77
CA THR A 220 -6.80 16.83 -40.23
C THR A 220 -5.47 16.31 -40.80
N GLY A 221 -5.53 15.31 -41.66
CA GLY A 221 -4.34 14.68 -42.28
C GLY A 221 -3.58 13.71 -41.37
N LYS A 222 -4.08 13.42 -40.16
CA LYS A 222 -3.54 12.41 -39.26
C LYS A 222 -4.56 11.28 -39.10
N GLY A 223 -4.07 10.04 -38.90
CA GLY A 223 -4.91 8.88 -38.68
C GLY A 223 -4.35 7.96 -37.60
N LEU A 224 -5.15 6.96 -37.21
CA LEU A 224 -4.82 5.97 -36.19
C LEU A 224 -3.88 4.91 -36.75
N THR A 225 -2.82 4.60 -36.00
CA THR A 225 -1.94 3.45 -36.24
C THR A 225 -2.31 2.27 -35.34
N THR A 226 -2.57 2.51 -34.06
CA THR A 226 -3.07 1.49 -33.13
C THR A 226 -4.07 2.08 -32.17
N PHE A 227 -4.99 1.24 -31.70
CA PHE A 227 -5.75 1.55 -30.49
C PHE A 227 -6.10 0.30 -29.69
N GLU A 228 -6.25 0.51 -28.39
CA GLU A 228 -6.84 -0.44 -27.45
C GLU A 228 -7.96 0.25 -26.69
N ALA A 229 -9.08 -0.46 -26.50
CA ALA A 229 -10.18 -0.04 -25.65
C ALA A 229 -10.67 -1.24 -24.82
N ILE A 230 -10.79 -1.04 -23.51
CA ILE A 230 -11.35 -2.00 -22.57
C ILE A 230 -12.60 -1.38 -21.96
N PHE A 231 -13.70 -2.12 -21.99
CA PHE A 231 -14.99 -1.70 -21.47
C PHE A 231 -15.44 -2.63 -20.34
N SER A 232 -16.17 -2.07 -19.37
CA SER A 232 -16.95 -2.83 -18.40
C SER A 232 -18.44 -2.56 -18.55
N PHE A 233 -19.25 -3.57 -18.25
CA PHE A 233 -20.70 -3.49 -18.18
C PHE A 233 -21.23 -4.39 -17.06
N ASP A 234 -22.44 -4.12 -16.58
CA ASP A 234 -23.05 -4.93 -15.53
C ASP A 234 -23.53 -6.30 -16.04
N LYS A 235 -22.72 -7.34 -15.78
CA LYS A 235 -22.99 -8.75 -16.10
C LYS A 235 -24.26 -9.34 -15.48
N ASN A 236 -24.82 -8.69 -14.46
CA ASN A 236 -26.04 -9.16 -13.80
C ASN A 236 -27.29 -8.70 -14.57
N VAL A 237 -27.16 -7.66 -15.39
CA VAL A 237 -28.29 -7.00 -16.07
C VAL A 237 -28.28 -7.27 -17.58
N ALA A 238 -27.08 -7.30 -18.19
CA ALA A 238 -26.91 -7.49 -19.63
C ALA A 238 -25.85 -8.55 -19.95
N GLU A 239 -25.93 -9.11 -21.15
CA GLU A 239 -24.90 -9.95 -21.76
C GLU A 239 -24.49 -9.32 -23.10
N ALA A 240 -23.19 -9.13 -23.32
CA ALA A 240 -22.68 -8.73 -24.62
C ALA A 240 -22.62 -9.97 -25.53
N VAL A 241 -23.24 -9.88 -26.70
CA VAL A 241 -23.43 -11.04 -27.60
C VAL A 241 -22.57 -10.93 -28.85
N ASN A 242 -22.45 -9.73 -29.41
CA ASN A 242 -21.71 -9.52 -30.64
C ASN A 242 -21.07 -8.14 -30.68
N ILE A 243 -19.96 -8.01 -31.40
CA ILE A 243 -19.30 -6.75 -31.70
C ILE A 243 -19.02 -6.71 -33.20
N THR A 244 -19.65 -5.76 -33.88
CA THR A 244 -19.53 -5.60 -35.33
C THR A 244 -18.74 -4.32 -35.64
N PRO A 245 -17.51 -4.43 -36.17
CA PRO A 245 -16.76 -3.27 -36.65
C PRO A 245 -17.42 -2.70 -37.93
N SER A 246 -17.38 -1.39 -38.12
CA SER A 246 -17.78 -0.76 -39.39
C SER A 246 -16.84 -1.12 -40.54
N ASP A 247 -17.28 -1.00 -41.79
CA ASP A 247 -16.47 -1.24 -42.99
C ASP A 247 -15.13 -0.48 -42.98
N THR A 248 -15.12 0.77 -42.51
CA THR A 248 -13.89 1.57 -42.35
C THR A 248 -12.86 0.90 -41.44
N VAL A 249 -13.31 0.20 -40.40
CA VAL A 249 -12.42 -0.56 -39.51
C VAL A 249 -11.93 -1.83 -40.21
N VAL A 250 -12.83 -2.56 -40.86
CA VAL A 250 -12.51 -3.81 -41.58
C VAL A 250 -11.48 -3.56 -42.68
N ASP A 251 -11.63 -2.48 -43.43
CA ASP A 251 -10.77 -2.14 -44.56
C ASP A 251 -9.39 -1.66 -44.09
N LYS A 252 -9.33 -0.83 -43.05
CA LYS A 252 -8.12 -0.10 -42.66
C LYS A 252 -7.37 -0.70 -41.47
N PHE A 253 -7.96 -1.63 -40.74
CA PHE A 253 -7.32 -2.24 -39.57
C PHE A 253 -7.34 -3.78 -39.63
N THR A 254 -6.36 -4.35 -38.96
CA THR A 254 -6.26 -5.75 -38.59
C THR A 254 -6.70 -5.88 -37.13
N GLU A 255 -7.65 -6.78 -36.87
CA GLU A 255 -8.04 -7.17 -35.52
C GLU A 255 -6.89 -7.93 -34.85
N VAL A 256 -6.39 -7.41 -33.73
CA VAL A 256 -5.35 -8.08 -32.93
C VAL A 256 -6.00 -8.87 -31.80
N HIS A 257 -6.91 -8.22 -31.06
CA HIS A 257 -7.71 -8.88 -30.03
C HIS A 257 -9.15 -8.34 -30.05
N LYS A 258 -10.12 -9.25 -29.99
CA LYS A 258 -11.53 -8.95 -29.73
C LYS A 258 -12.08 -10.01 -28.80
N THR A 259 -12.40 -9.63 -27.57
CA THR A 259 -12.84 -10.58 -26.55
C THR A 259 -14.04 -10.01 -25.81
N ILE A 260 -15.02 -10.88 -25.55
CA ILE A 260 -16.16 -10.62 -24.68
C ILE A 260 -16.07 -11.62 -23.53
N ASP A 261 -16.03 -11.12 -22.30
CA ASP A 261 -16.11 -11.93 -21.08
C ASP A 261 -17.35 -11.53 -20.28
N ASN A 262 -18.44 -12.28 -20.48
CA ASN A 262 -19.69 -12.08 -19.76
C ASN A 262 -19.61 -12.52 -18.27
N ASN A 263 -18.59 -13.26 -17.85
CA ASN A 263 -18.45 -13.70 -16.45
C ASN A 263 -18.00 -12.57 -15.53
N ILE A 264 -17.19 -11.66 -16.06
CA ILE A 264 -16.71 -10.46 -15.38
C ILE A 264 -17.33 -9.16 -15.93
N GLY A 265 -18.07 -9.24 -17.03
CA GLY A 265 -18.71 -8.08 -17.66
C GLY A 265 -17.72 -7.19 -18.39
N SER A 266 -16.79 -7.77 -19.15
CA SER A 266 -15.72 -7.03 -19.83
C SER A 266 -15.69 -7.26 -21.34
N ILE A 267 -15.29 -6.24 -22.09
CA ILE A 267 -15.02 -6.29 -23.53
C ILE A 267 -13.64 -5.69 -23.79
N LYS A 268 -12.81 -6.36 -24.59
CA LYS A 268 -11.52 -5.86 -25.04
C LYS A 268 -11.44 -5.77 -26.56
N LEU A 269 -11.01 -4.62 -27.07
CA LEU A 269 -10.75 -4.36 -28.48
C LEU A 269 -9.30 -3.86 -28.66
N THR A 270 -8.54 -4.52 -29.53
CA THR A 270 -7.20 -4.09 -29.93
C THR A 270 -7.09 -4.21 -31.45
N TYR A 271 -6.78 -3.11 -32.12
CA TYR A 271 -6.68 -3.05 -33.58
C TYR A 271 -5.41 -2.33 -34.00
N LEU A 272 -4.80 -2.80 -35.09
CA LEU A 272 -3.60 -2.26 -35.72
C LEU A 272 -3.91 -1.87 -37.15
N ALA A 273 -3.51 -0.68 -37.59
CA ALA A 273 -3.72 -0.23 -38.95
C ALA A 273 -3.00 -1.16 -39.95
N LYS A 274 -3.62 -1.44 -41.10
CA LYS A 274 -3.01 -2.17 -42.21
C LYS A 274 -2.10 -1.21 -42.98
N PRO A 275 -0.76 -1.33 -42.90
CA PRO A 275 0.11 -0.46 -43.67
C PRO A 275 0.07 -0.91 -45.13
N VAL A 276 -0.57 -0.11 -45.99
CA VAL A 276 -0.47 -0.27 -47.44
C VAL A 276 0.08 1.02 -48.00
N GLU A 277 1.09 0.91 -48.84
CA GLU A 277 1.79 2.04 -49.45
C GLU A 277 0.78 2.96 -50.17
N GLY A 278 0.73 4.23 -49.78
CA GLY A 278 -0.20 5.22 -50.33
C GLY A 278 -1.61 5.27 -49.71
N MET A 279 -1.97 4.36 -48.79
CA MET A 279 -3.27 4.43 -48.10
C MET A 279 -3.27 5.42 -46.94
N ALA A 280 -4.26 6.33 -46.94
CA ALA A 280 -4.50 7.22 -45.80
C ALA A 280 -4.97 6.43 -44.58
N LEU A 281 -4.27 6.60 -43.45
CA LEU A 281 -4.65 6.06 -42.14
C LEU A 281 -6.12 6.40 -41.81
N ALA A 282 -6.77 5.53 -41.04
CA ALA A 282 -8.16 5.76 -40.66
C ALA A 282 -8.29 6.98 -39.74
N ASN A 283 -9.26 7.84 -40.04
CA ASN A 283 -9.55 9.07 -39.29
C ASN A 283 -10.74 8.93 -38.33
N ASN A 284 -11.32 7.73 -38.25
CA ASN A 284 -12.35 7.35 -37.29
C ASN A 284 -12.39 5.82 -37.16
N ALA A 285 -13.09 5.33 -36.14
CA ALA A 285 -13.46 3.93 -35.99
C ALA A 285 -14.84 3.82 -35.34
N ARG A 286 -15.65 2.86 -35.75
CA ARG A 286 -16.99 2.61 -35.19
C ARG A 286 -17.20 1.13 -34.94
N PHE A 287 -17.77 0.82 -33.78
CA PHE A 287 -18.09 -0.54 -33.33
C PHE A 287 -19.51 -0.59 -32.80
N ASP A 288 -20.26 -1.58 -33.28
CA ASP A 288 -21.63 -1.85 -32.84
C ASP A 288 -21.61 -3.03 -31.87
N ILE A 289 -21.88 -2.74 -30.60
CA ILE A 289 -21.87 -3.72 -29.52
C ILE A 289 -23.32 -4.09 -29.22
N THR A 290 -23.68 -5.35 -29.48
CA THR A 290 -25.03 -5.86 -29.21
C THR A 290 -25.12 -6.37 -27.79
N PHE A 291 -25.91 -5.70 -26.96
CA PHE A 291 -26.27 -6.14 -25.61
C PHE A 291 -27.63 -6.82 -25.61
N LYS A 292 -27.70 -7.99 -24.99
CA LYS A 292 -28.93 -8.74 -24.76
C LYS A 292 -29.31 -8.66 -23.28
N ARG A 293 -30.62 -8.58 -23.02
CA ARG A 293 -31.16 -8.62 -21.65
C ARG A 293 -30.96 -10.01 -21.02
N LYS A 294 -30.60 -10.03 -19.73
CA LYS A 294 -30.59 -11.27 -18.94
C LYS A 294 -32.02 -11.67 -18.53
N SER A 295 -32.36 -12.96 -18.65
CA SER A 295 -33.71 -13.48 -18.39
C SER A 295 -34.18 -13.31 -16.94
N THR A 296 -33.27 -13.13 -15.99
CA THR A 296 -33.52 -13.00 -14.55
C THR A 296 -33.95 -11.60 -14.12
N LEU A 297 -34.01 -10.62 -15.02
CA LEU A 297 -34.31 -9.24 -14.68
C LEU A 297 -35.82 -9.01 -14.44
N THR A 298 -36.18 -8.58 -13.23
CA THR A 298 -37.57 -8.39 -12.80
C THR A 298 -38.04 -6.92 -12.77
N ALA A 299 -37.13 -5.96 -12.82
CA ALA A 299 -37.42 -4.52 -12.78
C ALA A 299 -36.56 -3.76 -13.81
N ILE A 300 -36.95 -2.52 -14.12
CA ILE A 300 -36.13 -1.65 -14.98
C ILE A 300 -34.79 -1.41 -14.28
N SER A 301 -33.69 -1.62 -15.00
CA SER A 301 -32.34 -1.38 -14.48
C SER A 301 -31.59 -0.43 -15.41
N THR A 302 -30.84 0.50 -14.80
CA THR A 302 -30.00 1.46 -15.49
C THR A 302 -28.58 1.26 -15.01
N THR A 303 -27.66 0.91 -15.91
CA THR A 303 -26.26 0.60 -15.58
C THR A 303 -25.31 1.34 -16.51
N ASN A 304 -24.10 1.60 -16.03
CA ASN A 304 -23.09 2.25 -16.85
C ASN A 304 -22.33 1.22 -17.70
N THR A 305 -21.94 1.63 -18.90
CA THR A 305 -20.93 0.97 -19.71
C THR A 305 -19.69 1.86 -19.72
N SER A 306 -18.67 1.48 -18.97
CA SER A 306 -17.51 2.33 -18.70
C SER A 306 -16.35 2.00 -19.62
N ILE A 307 -15.61 3.02 -20.05
CA ILE A 307 -14.34 2.86 -20.78
C ILE A 307 -13.20 2.86 -19.75
N ASP A 308 -12.80 1.68 -19.30
CA ASP A 308 -11.89 1.53 -18.15
C ASP A 308 -10.44 1.85 -18.54
N ALA A 309 -10.00 1.31 -19.67
CA ALA A 309 -8.67 1.57 -20.23
C ALA A 309 -8.76 1.89 -21.72
N SER A 310 -7.93 2.83 -22.17
CA SER A 310 -7.86 3.19 -23.58
C SER A 310 -6.48 3.71 -23.92
N THR A 311 -5.93 3.27 -25.04
CA THR A 311 -4.71 3.83 -25.63
C THR A 311 -4.91 4.00 -27.12
N ALA A 312 -4.28 5.02 -27.70
CA ALA A 312 -4.33 5.27 -29.14
C ALA A 312 -3.05 5.96 -29.58
N THR A 313 -2.50 5.48 -30.69
CA THR A 313 -1.34 6.08 -31.34
C THR A 313 -1.71 6.50 -32.75
N GLY A 314 -1.05 7.55 -33.23
CA GLY A 314 -1.13 7.96 -34.63
C GLY A 314 0.17 8.56 -35.12
N ASP A 315 0.16 8.83 -36.43
CA ASP A 315 1.32 9.27 -37.21
C ASP A 315 2.38 8.19 -37.47
N ILE A 316 3.08 8.34 -38.59
CA ILE A 316 4.20 7.49 -39.01
C ILE A 316 5.36 7.56 -37.99
N THR A 317 5.34 8.58 -37.12
CA THR A 317 6.30 8.82 -36.04
C THR A 317 5.88 8.26 -34.67
N GLY A 318 4.72 7.63 -34.53
CA GLY A 318 4.29 6.97 -33.28
C GLY A 318 3.90 7.93 -32.13
N THR A 319 3.20 9.02 -32.45
CA THR A 319 2.71 9.97 -31.44
C THR A 319 1.50 9.38 -30.69
N ASN A 320 1.54 9.41 -29.35
CA ASN A 320 0.39 9.05 -28.52
C ASN A 320 -0.67 10.16 -28.58
N TYR A 321 -1.94 9.80 -28.78
CA TYR A 321 -3.06 10.73 -28.65
C TYR A 321 -3.53 10.82 -27.19
N GLN A 322 -4.02 12.00 -26.78
CA GLN A 322 -4.78 12.14 -25.54
C GLN A 322 -6.23 11.70 -25.79
N ILE A 323 -6.84 10.99 -24.84
CA ILE A 323 -8.17 10.38 -25.05
C ILE A 323 -9.18 10.97 -24.07
N ASN A 324 -10.17 11.66 -24.61
CA ASN A 324 -11.39 12.00 -23.88
C ASN A 324 -12.36 10.82 -23.92
N LYS A 325 -12.81 10.38 -22.75
CA LYS A 325 -13.74 9.25 -22.62
C LYS A 325 -15.16 9.74 -22.35
N THR A 326 -16.12 9.23 -23.10
CA THR A 326 -17.55 9.39 -22.80
C THR A 326 -18.16 8.02 -22.58
N ASN A 327 -18.41 7.68 -21.32
CA ASN A 327 -19.03 6.41 -20.93
C ASN A 327 -20.47 6.34 -21.45
N GLY A 328 -20.95 5.12 -21.65
CA GLY A 328 -22.33 4.84 -22.03
C GLY A 328 -23.20 4.49 -20.82
N GLN A 329 -24.50 4.45 -21.05
CA GLN A 329 -25.50 4.00 -20.11
C GLN A 329 -26.45 3.02 -20.80
N LEU A 330 -26.67 1.86 -20.19
CA LEU A 330 -27.63 0.85 -20.62
C LEU A 330 -28.88 0.96 -19.76
N VAL A 331 -30.03 1.15 -20.40
CA VAL A 331 -31.35 1.09 -19.77
C VAL A 331 -32.05 -0.17 -20.24
N ILE A 332 -32.33 -1.10 -19.33
CA ILE A 332 -32.91 -2.40 -19.68
C ILE A 332 -34.28 -2.53 -19.02
N HIS A 333 -35.31 -2.68 -19.85
CA HIS A 333 -36.68 -2.93 -19.39
C HIS A 333 -36.91 -4.44 -19.21
N PRO A 334 -37.64 -4.87 -18.17
CA PRO A 334 -38.06 -6.27 -18.05
C PRO A 334 -39.04 -6.63 -19.17
N ARG A 335 -39.14 -7.92 -19.51
CA ARG A 335 -40.03 -8.37 -20.59
C ARG A 335 -41.49 -8.19 -20.17
N THR A 336 -42.26 -7.45 -20.96
CA THR A 336 -43.71 -7.42 -20.81
C THR A 336 -44.30 -8.69 -21.40
N THR A 337 -44.85 -9.57 -20.57
CA THR A 337 -45.73 -10.64 -21.06
C THR A 337 -47.03 -9.99 -21.51
N SER A 338 -47.27 -9.94 -22.82
CA SER A 338 -48.58 -9.54 -23.35
C SER A 338 -49.62 -10.55 -22.89
N SER A 339 -50.43 -10.19 -21.90
CA SER A 339 -51.65 -10.91 -21.54
C SER A 339 -52.66 -10.73 -22.69
N SER A 340 -52.82 -11.77 -23.50
CA SER A 340 -53.95 -11.91 -24.40
C SER A 340 -55.24 -12.03 -23.57
N SER A 341 -56.04 -10.96 -23.60
CA SER A 341 -57.51 -10.94 -23.57
C SER A 341 -58.22 -12.15 -22.96
N SER A 342 -58.70 -11.98 -21.72
CA SER A 342 -59.97 -12.56 -21.28
C SER A 342 -60.81 -11.47 -20.60
N SER A 343 -61.72 -10.95 -21.40
CA SER A 343 -62.81 -10.05 -21.04
C SER A 343 -63.81 -10.71 -20.09
N SER A 344 -64.06 -10.09 -18.93
CA SER A 344 -65.40 -9.85 -18.36
C SER A 344 -65.25 -8.94 -17.13
N ARG A 345 -65.80 -7.71 -17.20
CA ARG A 345 -66.98 -7.22 -16.45
C ARG A 345 -66.76 -7.32 -14.92
N GLN A 346 -66.81 -6.27 -14.11
CA GLN A 346 -67.66 -5.08 -14.13
C GLN A 346 -67.13 -4.09 -13.06
N SER A 347 -67.13 -2.78 -13.38
CA SER A 347 -67.57 -1.60 -12.58
C SER A 347 -67.54 -1.67 -11.04
N SER A 348 -67.09 -0.66 -10.27
CA SER A 348 -67.18 0.80 -10.49
C SER A 348 -66.53 1.59 -9.33
N SER A 349 -66.02 2.79 -9.67
CA SER A 349 -66.13 4.11 -8.95
C SER A 349 -65.68 4.21 -7.47
N SER A 350 -64.97 5.23 -6.98
CA SER A 350 -64.52 6.55 -7.46
C SER A 350 -63.78 7.23 -6.29
N SER A 351 -62.93 8.24 -6.59
CA SER A 351 -62.62 9.49 -5.82
C SER A 351 -62.79 9.52 -4.28
N SER A 352 -61.94 10.11 -3.44
CA SER A 352 -61.07 11.28 -3.55
C SER A 352 -60.36 11.49 -2.20
N THR A 353 -59.32 12.31 -2.24
CA THR A 353 -58.59 12.98 -1.16
C THR A 353 -59.46 13.64 -0.07
N VAL A 354 -58.87 13.76 1.13
CA VAL A 354 -58.68 14.97 1.98
C VAL A 354 -58.83 14.66 3.49
N SER A 355 -57.85 15.18 4.22
CA SER A 355 -57.64 15.35 5.66
C SER A 355 -58.87 15.71 6.52
N SER A 356 -58.91 15.20 7.77
CA SER A 356 -58.84 15.98 9.02
C SER A 356 -59.42 15.23 10.23
N SER A 357 -58.70 15.33 11.36
CA SER A 357 -59.11 15.32 12.78
C SER A 357 -60.42 14.64 13.23
N SER A 358 -60.35 13.75 14.23
CA SER A 358 -60.65 14.07 15.65
C SER A 358 -60.98 12.82 16.50
N SER A 359 -60.39 12.77 17.71
CA SER A 359 -60.89 12.22 18.98
C SER A 359 -61.53 10.81 19.07
N SER A 360 -61.00 9.96 19.97
CA SER A 360 -61.60 9.75 21.31
C SER A 360 -60.98 8.59 22.14
N ARG A 361 -60.88 8.87 23.46
CA ARG A 361 -61.17 8.02 24.63
C ARG A 361 -60.18 6.96 25.18
N GLN A 362 -59.84 7.25 26.46
CA GLN A 362 -59.84 6.39 27.67
C GLN A 362 -58.95 5.13 27.65
N SER A 363 -57.98 5.02 28.56
CA SER A 363 -58.28 4.66 29.95
C SER A 363 -57.12 4.93 30.94
N SER A 364 -57.53 5.32 32.15
CA SER A 364 -56.86 5.33 33.46
C SER A 364 -56.21 3.97 33.81
N SER A 365 -55.18 3.84 34.66
CA SER A 365 -55.10 4.35 36.04
C SER A 365 -53.68 4.35 36.64
N SER A 366 -53.47 5.34 37.50
CA SER A 366 -52.40 5.61 38.48
C SER A 366 -52.08 4.46 39.46
N SER A 367 -50.93 4.44 40.13
CA SER A 367 -50.77 5.05 41.48
C SER A 367 -49.31 5.13 41.94
N ALA A 368 -49.06 6.16 42.76
CA ALA A 368 -47.78 6.69 43.20
C ALA A 368 -47.28 6.14 44.57
N ALA A 369 -46.04 6.52 44.84
CA ALA A 369 -45.22 6.41 46.04
C ALA A 369 -45.90 6.57 47.42
N ARG A 370 -45.27 5.98 48.45
CA ARG A 370 -44.89 6.71 49.67
C ARG A 370 -43.83 5.99 50.52
N SER A 371 -42.96 6.84 51.07
CA SER A 371 -41.82 6.68 51.97
C SER A 371 -42.19 6.39 53.44
N SER A 372 -41.30 5.72 54.20
CA SER A 372 -40.67 6.29 55.43
C SER A 372 -39.68 5.33 56.13
N SER A 373 -38.62 5.96 56.63
CA SER A 373 -37.44 5.58 57.46
C SER A 373 -37.66 4.74 58.73
N SER A 374 -36.63 3.97 59.16
CA SER A 374 -35.65 4.39 60.20
C SER A 374 -34.73 3.24 60.69
N SER A 375 -33.40 3.51 60.75
CA SER A 375 -32.36 3.10 61.75
C SER A 375 -32.42 1.71 62.41
N SER A 376 -31.35 0.95 62.66
CA SER A 376 -29.89 1.14 62.69
C SER A 376 -29.25 -0.20 63.04
N ARG A 377 -28.06 -0.51 62.51
CA ARG A 377 -26.97 -1.16 63.27
C ARG A 377 -25.66 -1.07 62.49
N GLN A 378 -24.69 -0.40 63.11
CA GLN A 378 -23.28 -0.42 62.76
C GLN A 378 -22.79 -1.86 62.58
N SER A 379 -22.19 -2.13 61.42
CA SER A 379 -21.09 -3.06 61.30
C SER A 379 -20.02 -2.36 60.49
N SER A 380 -18.88 -2.13 61.12
CA SER A 380 -17.66 -1.65 60.50
C SER A 380 -17.15 -2.68 59.51
N SER A 381 -17.47 -2.51 58.23
CA SER A 381 -16.71 -3.10 57.13
C SER A 381 -16.22 -1.96 56.25
N ALA A 382 -14.90 -1.88 56.05
CA ALA A 382 -14.27 -0.97 55.11
C ALA A 382 -15.09 -0.90 53.81
N GLY A 383 -15.55 0.30 53.44
CA GLY A 383 -16.25 0.49 52.17
C GLY A 383 -15.36 0.03 51.01
N PRO A 384 -15.92 -0.46 49.89
CA PRO A 384 -15.12 -0.79 48.73
C PRO A 384 -14.35 0.48 48.35
N THR A 385 -13.03 0.41 48.42
CA THR A 385 -12.15 1.45 47.87
C THR A 385 -12.61 1.75 46.45
N PRO A 386 -12.77 3.03 46.06
CA PRO A 386 -13.17 3.38 44.70
C PRO A 386 -12.16 2.74 43.74
N ILE A 387 -12.64 1.87 42.84
CA ILE A 387 -11.79 1.10 41.92
C ILE A 387 -11.62 1.90 40.64
N VAL A 388 -10.37 2.15 40.25
CA VAL A 388 -10.04 2.67 38.92
C VAL A 388 -9.63 1.52 38.01
N LEU A 389 -10.37 1.35 36.92
CA LEU A 389 -10.11 0.38 35.87
C LEU A 389 -9.57 1.10 34.65
N ILE A 390 -8.39 0.70 34.18
CA ILE A 390 -7.77 1.23 32.97
C ILE A 390 -7.90 0.19 31.86
N LYS A 391 -8.70 0.51 30.84
CA LYS A 391 -8.87 -0.27 29.61
C LYS A 391 -7.92 0.27 28.55
N MET A 392 -7.12 -0.61 27.96
CA MET A 392 -6.08 -0.22 27.00
C MET A 392 -6.24 -0.97 25.69
N LYS A 393 -6.04 -0.26 24.58
CA LYS A 393 -5.88 -0.83 23.24
C LYS A 393 -4.44 -0.60 22.75
N LEU A 394 -3.74 -1.67 22.40
CA LEU A 394 -2.32 -1.67 22.00
C LEU A 394 -2.14 -2.19 20.57
N ARG A 395 -1.00 -1.86 19.96
CA ARG A 395 -0.54 -2.49 18.72
C ARG A 395 0.93 -2.86 18.84
N PHE A 396 1.24 -4.13 18.62
CA PHE A 396 2.62 -4.62 18.55
C PHE A 396 3.14 -4.51 17.12
N GLN A 397 4.44 -4.29 16.97
CA GLN A 397 5.08 -4.25 15.66
C GLN A 397 5.03 -5.64 15.00
N GLY A 398 4.82 -5.68 13.68
CA GLY A 398 4.76 -6.95 12.92
C GLY A 398 3.40 -7.65 12.93
N ILE A 399 2.56 -7.41 13.94
CA ILE A 399 1.22 -8.05 14.04
C ILE A 399 0.18 -7.20 13.29
N LEU A 400 -0.08 -7.55 12.02
CA LEU A 400 -1.00 -6.80 11.15
C LEU A 400 -2.45 -7.28 11.23
N THR A 401 -2.65 -8.54 11.57
CA THR A 401 -3.96 -9.19 11.71
C THR A 401 -3.94 -10.07 12.95
N LYS A 402 -5.12 -10.52 13.39
CA LYS A 402 -5.21 -11.49 14.50
C LYS A 402 -4.31 -12.71 14.25
N PRO A 403 -3.42 -13.09 15.18
CA PRO A 403 -2.65 -14.33 15.10
C PRO A 403 -3.55 -15.55 15.01
N TYR A 404 -3.08 -16.58 14.31
CA TYR A 404 -3.86 -17.79 14.02
C TYR A 404 -4.30 -18.53 15.29
N ASP A 405 -3.40 -18.61 16.27
CA ASP A 405 -3.58 -19.27 17.56
C ASP A 405 -4.33 -18.41 18.60
N MET A 406 -4.65 -17.15 18.26
CA MET A 406 -5.24 -16.16 19.16
C MET A 406 -4.39 -15.91 20.42
N THR A 407 -3.07 -16.09 20.35
CA THR A 407 -2.20 -16.04 21.52
C THR A 407 -2.26 -14.69 22.25
N PRO A 408 -2.70 -14.67 23.52
CA PRO A 408 -2.64 -13.48 24.36
C PRO A 408 -1.20 -13.09 24.66
N GLN A 409 -0.98 -11.81 24.95
CA GLN A 409 0.33 -11.29 25.33
C GLN A 409 0.32 -10.84 26.79
N ASN A 410 1.28 -11.34 27.57
CA ASN A 410 1.49 -10.85 28.94
C ASN A 410 2.25 -9.51 28.88
N VAL A 411 1.61 -8.46 29.36
CA VAL A 411 2.13 -7.08 29.27
C VAL A 411 2.36 -6.54 30.68
N LYS A 412 3.54 -5.95 30.89
CA LYS A 412 3.90 -5.21 32.10
C LYS A 412 3.47 -3.76 31.92
N ILE A 413 2.67 -3.25 32.85
CA ILE A 413 2.19 -1.86 32.87
C ILE A 413 2.62 -1.20 34.16
N ASN A 414 3.10 0.03 34.06
CA ASN A 414 3.41 0.87 35.21
C ASN A 414 2.79 2.26 35.03
N VAL A 415 2.03 2.70 36.01
CA VAL A 415 1.29 3.96 36.00
C VAL A 415 1.96 4.90 36.99
N VAL A 416 2.66 5.91 36.48
CA VAL A 416 3.53 6.79 37.28
C VAL A 416 2.95 8.19 37.33
N LYS A 417 2.74 8.71 38.54
CA LYS A 417 2.31 10.10 38.74
C LYS A 417 3.44 11.06 38.35
N GLU A 418 3.08 12.19 37.73
CA GLU A 418 4.06 13.23 37.36
C GLU A 418 4.85 13.70 38.59
N GLY A 419 6.18 13.61 38.51
CA GLY A 419 7.09 13.97 39.60
C GLY A 419 7.42 12.86 40.59
N GLU A 420 6.81 11.68 40.45
CA GLU A 420 7.12 10.49 41.26
C GLU A 420 7.99 9.49 40.48
N SER A 421 8.74 8.68 41.22
CA SER A 421 9.51 7.57 40.67
C SER A 421 8.64 6.32 40.52
N ASN A 422 9.10 5.37 39.69
CA ASN A 422 8.43 4.12 39.34
C ASN A 422 7.79 3.41 40.56
N THR A 423 6.47 3.17 40.50
CA THR A 423 5.64 2.60 41.57
C THR A 423 5.48 1.08 41.49
N GLY A 424 6.24 0.40 40.62
CA GLY A 424 6.14 -1.04 40.37
C GLY A 424 5.29 -1.37 39.15
N PHE A 425 5.41 -2.60 38.65
CA PHE A 425 4.70 -3.06 37.45
C PHE A 425 3.54 -4.00 37.83
N VAL A 426 2.42 -3.85 37.13
CA VAL A 426 1.32 -4.81 37.08
C VAL A 426 1.46 -5.63 35.80
N GLU A 427 1.40 -6.94 35.91
CA GLU A 427 1.37 -7.85 34.76
C GLU A 427 -0.07 -8.29 34.49
N THR A 428 -0.51 -8.20 33.25
CA THR A 428 -1.84 -8.68 32.83
C THR A 428 -1.80 -9.24 31.41
N SER A 429 -2.78 -10.07 31.09
CA SER A 429 -2.95 -10.63 29.75
C SER A 429 -3.72 -9.66 28.86
N PHE A 430 -3.27 -9.53 27.62
CA PHE A 430 -3.95 -8.78 26.56
C PHE A 430 -4.39 -9.72 25.46
N ASP A 431 -5.66 -9.63 25.05
CA ASP A 431 -6.26 -10.50 24.04
C ASP A 431 -6.25 -9.85 22.64
N PRO A 432 -6.00 -10.64 21.57
CA PRO A 432 -5.96 -10.12 20.22
C PRO A 432 -7.35 -9.87 19.59
N ASN A 433 -7.47 -8.75 18.87
CA ASN A 433 -8.57 -8.42 17.98
C ASN A 433 -8.24 -8.75 16.52
N TYR A 434 -9.28 -8.84 15.68
CA TYR A 434 -9.18 -9.11 14.24
C TYR A 434 -8.24 -8.17 13.47
N ASP A 435 -8.11 -6.91 13.90
CA ASP A 435 -7.28 -5.87 13.27
C ASP A 435 -5.80 -5.88 13.73
N GLY A 436 -5.35 -6.94 14.41
CA GLY A 436 -3.99 -7.06 14.96
C GLY A 436 -3.75 -6.19 16.21
N THR A 437 -4.78 -5.54 16.75
CA THR A 437 -4.68 -4.82 18.03
C THR A 437 -4.97 -5.71 19.22
N TYR A 438 -4.51 -5.31 20.39
CA TYR A 438 -4.64 -6.05 21.63
C TYR A 438 -5.41 -5.25 22.68
N LYS A 439 -6.27 -5.90 23.45
CA LYS A 439 -7.05 -5.25 24.52
C LYS A 439 -6.80 -5.90 25.87
N GLY A 440 -6.67 -5.08 26.90
CA GLY A 440 -6.43 -5.53 28.26
C GLY A 440 -6.97 -4.52 29.27
N ILE A 441 -7.12 -4.97 30.50
CA ILE A 441 -7.65 -4.18 31.61
C ILE A 441 -6.74 -4.38 32.82
N ILE A 442 -6.45 -3.30 33.53
CA ILE A 442 -5.79 -3.33 34.84
C ILE A 442 -6.60 -2.54 35.86
N ASP A 443 -6.45 -2.90 37.11
CA ASP A 443 -6.90 -2.16 38.28
C ASP A 443 -5.73 -1.37 38.89
N VAL A 444 -5.95 -0.08 39.18
CA VAL A 444 -4.92 0.79 39.74
C VAL A 444 -5.47 1.49 40.96
N ASN A 445 -5.00 1.10 42.15
CA ASN A 445 -5.42 1.69 43.42
C ASN A 445 -4.25 1.75 44.40
N PRO A 446 -4.07 2.85 45.16
CA PRO A 446 -4.82 4.11 45.11
C PRO A 446 -4.36 5.04 43.95
N VAL A 447 -5.22 5.97 43.54
CA VAL A 447 -4.86 7.05 42.58
C VAL A 447 -5.24 8.43 43.11
N ASP A 448 -4.55 9.46 42.62
CA ASP A 448 -4.85 10.87 42.86
C ASP A 448 -5.55 11.44 41.61
N TYR A 449 -6.86 11.67 41.71
CA TYR A 449 -7.69 12.15 40.61
C TYR A 449 -7.33 13.57 40.11
N ASN A 450 -6.53 14.33 40.86
CA ASN A 450 -6.07 15.66 40.45
C ASN A 450 -4.68 15.64 39.80
N ALA A 451 -4.03 14.47 39.77
CA ALA A 451 -2.70 14.31 39.20
C ALA A 451 -2.74 13.95 37.71
N LYS A 452 -1.60 14.15 37.05
CA LYS A 452 -1.32 13.67 35.70
C LYS A 452 -0.38 12.48 35.75
N TYR A 453 -0.57 11.54 34.84
CA TYR A 453 0.15 10.27 34.83
C TYR A 453 0.90 10.03 33.52
N TYR A 454 1.98 9.27 33.62
CA TYR A 454 2.63 8.53 32.55
C TYR A 454 2.19 7.07 32.65
N ILE A 455 1.99 6.40 31.51
CA ILE A 455 1.79 4.95 31.47
C ILE A 455 2.94 4.34 30.69
N TYR A 456 3.73 3.49 31.34
CA TYR A 456 4.76 2.68 30.70
C TYR A 456 4.21 1.31 30.39
N ILE A 457 4.43 0.86 29.16
CA ILE A 457 3.92 -0.42 28.66
C ILE A 457 5.08 -1.20 28.08
N LYS A 458 5.24 -2.45 28.51
CA LYS A 458 6.27 -3.36 28.04
C LYS A 458 5.66 -4.72 27.70
N GLY A 459 5.78 -5.11 26.44
CA GLY A 459 5.40 -6.44 25.97
C GLY A 459 6.48 -7.50 26.22
N PRO A 460 6.19 -8.77 25.95
CA PRO A 460 7.07 -9.90 26.33
C PRO A 460 8.34 -10.01 25.49
N LYS A 461 8.38 -9.35 24.32
CA LYS A 461 9.53 -9.30 23.38
C LYS A 461 9.77 -7.86 22.87
N HIS A 462 9.24 -6.88 23.59
CA HIS A 462 9.10 -5.51 23.12
C HIS A 462 9.85 -4.54 24.03
N LEU A 463 10.36 -3.47 23.42
CA LEU A 463 10.89 -2.33 24.14
C LEU A 463 9.76 -1.65 24.95
N GLN A 464 10.12 -1.14 26.12
CA GLN A 464 9.20 -0.39 26.94
C GLN A 464 8.89 0.95 26.27
N LYS A 465 7.61 1.30 26.15
CA LYS A 465 7.18 2.61 25.65
C LYS A 465 6.45 3.39 26.73
N LYS A 466 6.78 4.68 26.83
CA LYS A 466 6.13 5.64 27.72
C LYS A 466 5.02 6.38 26.97
N PHE A 467 3.84 6.48 27.56
CA PHE A 467 2.67 7.18 27.04
C PHE A 467 2.27 8.33 27.96
N CYS A 468 2.05 9.50 27.35
CA CYS A 468 1.70 10.74 28.03
C CYS A 468 0.23 11.12 27.83
N ASP A 469 -0.40 10.65 26.76
CA ASP A 469 -1.72 11.08 26.31
C ASP A 469 -2.66 9.88 26.18
N ALA A 470 -3.96 10.08 26.43
CA ALA A 470 -5.00 9.05 26.31
C ALA A 470 -5.23 8.55 24.87
N LEU A 471 -4.89 9.40 23.87
CA LEU A 471 -5.03 9.11 22.44
C LEU A 471 -3.79 9.67 21.69
N PRO A 472 -2.61 9.06 21.84
CA PRO A 472 -1.35 9.55 21.29
C PRO A 472 -1.40 9.68 19.76
N GLN A 473 -0.81 10.75 19.25
CA GLN A 473 -0.73 11.04 17.82
C GLN A 473 0.72 11.06 17.35
N LEU A 474 0.96 10.54 16.14
CA LEU A 474 2.25 10.66 15.47
C LEU A 474 2.44 12.12 15.00
N ASN A 475 3.67 12.61 15.09
CA ASN A 475 4.04 13.89 14.49
C ASN A 475 4.12 13.80 12.96
N ALA A 476 4.34 14.93 12.28
CA ALA A 476 4.43 14.97 10.81
C ALA A 476 5.58 14.11 10.23
N GLN A 477 6.54 13.74 11.07
CA GLN A 477 7.67 12.87 10.73
C GLN A 477 7.41 11.39 11.08
N GLY A 478 6.23 11.05 11.61
CA GLY A 478 5.85 9.68 11.94
C GLY A 478 6.30 9.17 13.30
N PHE A 479 6.79 10.03 14.20
CA PHE A 479 7.27 9.66 15.54
C PHE A 479 6.30 10.08 16.65
N TYR A 480 6.38 9.39 17.79
CA TYR A 480 5.72 9.79 19.04
C TYR A 480 6.74 9.95 20.16
N ASN A 481 6.72 11.15 20.77
CA ASN A 481 7.53 11.53 21.92
C ASN A 481 6.61 11.96 23.06
N CYS A 482 6.88 11.46 24.26
CA CYS A 482 6.17 11.69 25.49
C CYS A 482 7.05 12.52 26.43
N SER A 483 6.90 13.85 26.36
CA SER A 483 7.68 14.78 27.18
C SER A 483 7.00 15.17 28.50
N LYS A 484 5.66 15.17 28.57
CA LYS A 484 4.89 15.68 29.70
C LYS A 484 3.63 14.85 29.97
N ALA A 485 3.40 14.48 31.22
CA ALA A 485 2.21 13.72 31.63
C ALA A 485 0.92 14.50 31.35
N ASN A 486 -0.03 13.85 30.67
CA ASN A 486 -1.31 14.45 30.32
C ASN A 486 -2.51 13.50 30.58
N ILE A 487 -2.27 12.22 30.86
CA ILE A 487 -3.30 11.25 31.25
C ILE A 487 -3.87 11.63 32.61
N SER A 488 -5.21 11.70 32.69
CA SER A 488 -5.95 11.91 33.94
C SER A 488 -6.79 10.68 34.20
N LEU A 489 -6.87 10.28 35.47
CA LEU A 489 -7.66 9.12 35.88
C LEU A 489 -8.91 9.60 36.62
N HIS A 490 -10.00 8.87 36.46
CA HIS A 490 -11.23 9.07 37.22
C HIS A 490 -11.75 7.74 37.78
N GLU A 491 -12.67 7.82 38.73
CA GLU A 491 -13.33 6.64 39.29
C GLU A 491 -14.05 5.84 38.19
N GLY A 492 -13.99 4.51 38.26
CA GLY A 492 -14.58 3.62 37.27
C GLY A 492 -13.67 3.37 36.06
N GLU A 493 -14.25 3.27 34.87
CA GLU A 493 -13.57 2.82 33.65
C GLU A 493 -12.92 3.98 32.89
N ASN A 494 -11.61 3.87 32.63
CA ASN A 494 -10.84 4.83 31.84
C ASN A 494 -10.40 4.12 30.55
N ASP A 495 -10.87 4.58 29.40
CA ASP A 495 -10.55 4.00 28.10
C ASP A 495 -9.42 4.76 27.40
N PHE A 496 -8.31 4.07 27.12
CA PHE A 496 -7.16 4.62 26.41
C PHE A 496 -6.85 3.81 25.14
N ASP A 497 -6.68 4.52 24.02
CA ASP A 497 -6.31 3.90 22.75
C ASP A 497 -4.91 4.31 22.34
N PHE A 498 -3.95 3.42 22.61
CA PHE A 498 -2.55 3.59 22.27
C PHE A 498 -2.18 2.93 20.93
N SER A 499 -3.14 2.34 20.20
CA SER A 499 -2.89 1.51 19.02
C SER A 499 -2.37 2.27 17.79
N ASN A 500 -2.36 3.60 17.84
CA ASN A 500 -1.74 4.47 16.85
C ASN A 500 -0.20 4.47 16.96
N ILE A 501 0.34 4.10 18.13
CA ILE A 501 1.77 3.96 18.38
C ILE A 501 2.10 2.48 18.49
N LYS A 502 3.03 2.00 17.67
CA LYS A 502 3.46 0.60 17.70
C LYS A 502 4.43 0.39 18.87
N LEU A 503 4.20 -0.65 19.66
CA LEU A 503 5.20 -1.17 20.59
C LEU A 503 6.28 -1.89 19.76
N LEU A 504 7.49 -1.34 19.78
CA LEU A 504 8.61 -1.86 18.99
C LEU A 504 9.12 -3.17 19.59
N ALA A 505 9.31 -4.18 18.75
CA ALA A 505 9.97 -5.43 19.13
C ALA A 505 11.47 -5.18 19.34
N GLY A 506 12.15 -5.96 20.18
CA GLY A 506 13.59 -5.75 20.31
C GLY A 506 14.28 -6.32 21.53
N ASP A 507 13.60 -6.30 22.66
CA ASP A 507 14.16 -6.72 23.94
C ASP A 507 13.62 -8.11 24.27
N LEU A 508 14.37 -9.11 23.83
CA LEU A 508 13.98 -10.51 23.93
C LEU A 508 14.21 -11.02 25.36
N PRO A 509 13.40 -11.98 25.82
CA PRO A 509 13.70 -12.68 27.07
C PRO A 509 15.00 -13.50 26.92
N GLU A 510 15.97 -13.19 27.78
CA GLU A 510 17.22 -13.93 27.92
C GLU A 510 17.07 -15.10 28.93
N GLN A 511 18.17 -15.47 29.59
CA GLN A 511 18.16 -16.46 30.67
C GLN A 511 17.15 -16.10 31.77
N GLU A 512 16.43 -17.10 32.26
CA GLU A 512 15.37 -16.94 33.27
C GLU A 512 14.21 -16.03 32.83
N ASN A 513 14.02 -15.85 31.51
CA ASN A 513 12.95 -15.04 30.93
C ASN A 513 13.04 -13.54 31.33
N MET A 514 14.26 -13.06 31.56
CA MET A 514 14.56 -11.67 31.89
C MET A 514 14.83 -10.85 30.64
N GLN A 515 14.26 -9.64 30.59
CA GLN A 515 14.45 -8.66 29.54
C GLN A 515 15.37 -7.54 30.07
N ASN A 516 16.32 -7.08 29.26
CA ASN A 516 17.40 -6.18 29.70
C ASN A 516 17.12 -4.69 29.41
N GLY A 517 16.03 -4.39 28.68
CA GLY A 517 15.58 -3.04 28.35
C GLY A 517 16.18 -2.45 27.08
N ILE A 518 17.09 -3.14 26.40
CA ILE A 518 17.82 -2.66 25.22
C ILE A 518 17.74 -3.68 24.08
N ILE A 519 18.03 -3.23 22.85
CA ILE A 519 18.30 -4.15 21.74
C ILE A 519 19.81 -4.24 21.59
N ASP A 520 20.38 -5.40 21.84
CA ASP A 520 21.82 -5.59 21.74
C ASP A 520 22.21 -6.75 20.81
N SER A 521 23.51 -7.08 20.81
CA SER A 521 24.03 -8.16 19.97
C SER A 521 23.51 -9.54 20.35
N TYR A 522 23.04 -9.75 21.59
CA TYR A 522 22.44 -11.00 22.03
C TYR A 522 21.08 -11.20 21.35
N ASP A 523 20.18 -10.22 21.44
CA ASP A 523 18.84 -10.31 20.84
C ASP A 523 18.92 -10.62 19.34
N LEU A 524 19.84 -9.91 18.69
CA LEU A 524 20.17 -10.11 17.29
C LEU A 524 20.80 -11.50 17.04
N SER A 525 21.76 -11.93 17.85
CA SER A 525 22.37 -13.25 17.61
C SER A 525 21.37 -14.38 17.85
N PHE A 526 20.41 -14.21 18.76
CA PHE A 526 19.40 -15.21 19.10
C PHE A 526 18.46 -15.51 17.93
N ILE A 527 17.83 -14.47 17.35
CA ILE A 527 16.92 -14.67 16.21
C ILE A 527 17.69 -15.22 15.02
N ARG A 528 18.86 -14.65 14.70
CA ARG A 528 19.69 -15.12 13.59
C ARG A 528 20.12 -16.58 13.76
N SER A 529 20.47 -17.00 14.98
CA SER A 529 20.82 -18.38 15.31
C SER A 529 19.61 -19.31 15.16
N SER A 530 18.44 -18.90 15.65
CA SER A 530 17.21 -19.69 15.56
C SER A 530 16.80 -19.92 14.10
N ILE A 531 16.91 -18.88 13.26
CA ILE A 531 16.71 -18.98 11.81
C ILE A 531 17.74 -19.91 11.17
N ALA A 532 19.03 -19.74 11.46
CA ALA A 532 20.10 -20.55 10.88
C ALA A 532 19.99 -22.04 11.23
N ASN A 533 19.47 -22.35 12.42
CA ASN A 533 19.25 -23.71 12.89
C ASN A 533 17.87 -24.27 12.51
N ALA A 534 17.06 -23.52 11.74
CA ALA A 534 15.69 -23.86 11.38
C ALA A 534 14.85 -24.37 12.58
N THR A 535 15.12 -23.80 13.76
CA THR A 535 14.50 -24.21 15.01
C THR A 535 13.46 -23.18 15.36
N TYR A 536 12.19 -23.58 15.35
CA TYR A 536 11.11 -22.74 15.84
C TYR A 536 11.33 -22.45 17.33
N SER A 537 11.17 -21.19 17.70
CA SER A 537 11.22 -20.72 19.08
C SER A 537 10.17 -19.62 19.24
N ASP A 538 9.29 -19.76 20.22
CA ASP A 538 8.32 -18.72 20.55
C ASP A 538 9.04 -17.38 20.79
N THR A 539 10.22 -17.38 21.42
CA THR A 539 11.02 -16.16 21.62
C THR A 539 11.45 -15.49 20.32
N CYS A 540 11.67 -16.27 19.26
CA CYS A 540 12.07 -15.75 17.95
C CYS A 540 10.89 -15.25 17.12
N ASP A 541 9.72 -15.86 17.26
CA ASP A 541 8.50 -15.46 16.55
C ASP A 541 7.97 -14.12 17.11
N ILE A 542 8.36 -13.01 16.48
CA ILE A 542 8.02 -11.66 16.92
C ILE A 542 6.62 -11.28 16.44
N ASN A 543 6.27 -11.64 15.21
CA ASN A 543 5.01 -11.26 14.57
C ASN A 543 3.84 -12.22 14.87
N LEU A 544 4.10 -13.30 15.63
CA LEU A 544 3.15 -14.34 16.02
C LEU A 544 2.50 -15.03 14.81
N ASP A 545 3.31 -15.37 13.81
CA ASP A 545 2.87 -16.09 12.61
C ASP A 545 3.25 -17.59 12.61
N GLU A 546 3.65 -18.10 13.78
CA GLU A 546 4.13 -19.46 14.04
C GLU A 546 5.43 -19.80 13.31
N LYS A 547 6.21 -18.78 12.92
CA LYS A 547 7.51 -18.95 12.28
C LYS A 547 8.54 -18.07 12.96
N CYS A 548 9.77 -18.55 12.87
CA CYS A 548 10.97 -17.80 13.21
C CYS A 548 11.74 -17.65 11.90
N ASP A 549 11.53 -16.53 11.21
CA ASP A 549 12.13 -16.28 9.91
C ASP A 549 12.74 -14.88 9.82
N TRP A 550 13.18 -14.52 8.62
CA TRP A 550 13.85 -13.25 8.43
C TRP A 550 12.93 -12.02 8.50
N GLN A 551 11.61 -12.21 8.54
CA GLN A 551 10.65 -11.16 8.87
C GLN A 551 10.82 -10.75 10.33
N ASP A 552 10.91 -11.69 11.26
CA ASP A 552 11.20 -11.41 12.68
C ASP A 552 12.52 -10.66 12.84
N TRP A 553 13.54 -11.10 12.09
CA TRP A 553 14.82 -10.40 12.01
C TRP A 553 14.68 -8.95 11.54
N SER A 554 13.89 -8.72 10.49
CA SER A 554 13.68 -7.39 9.94
C SER A 554 12.97 -6.46 10.91
N LEU A 555 12.06 -6.98 11.74
CA LEU A 555 11.37 -6.20 12.78
C LEU A 555 12.34 -5.71 13.85
N MET A 556 13.30 -6.54 14.26
CA MET A 556 14.38 -6.15 15.17
C MET A 556 15.24 -5.03 14.59
N LEU A 557 15.66 -5.17 13.33
CA LEU A 557 16.46 -4.16 12.65
C LEU A 557 15.69 -2.83 12.48
N ALA A 558 14.40 -2.90 12.18
CA ALA A 558 13.55 -1.72 12.07
C ALA A 558 13.46 -0.99 13.42
N SER A 559 13.35 -1.71 14.53
CA SER A 559 13.36 -1.11 15.87
C SER A 559 14.68 -0.44 16.24
N MET A 560 15.81 -0.94 15.72
CA MET A 560 17.11 -0.29 15.92
C MET A 560 17.28 0.98 15.09
N ALA A 561 16.53 1.12 13.99
CA ALA A 561 16.56 2.30 13.14
C ALA A 561 15.72 3.46 13.73
N GLU A 562 14.72 3.12 14.54
CA GLU A 562 14.03 4.08 15.40
C GLU A 562 15.02 4.59 16.45
N LYS A 563 15.36 5.88 16.38
CA LYS A 563 16.23 6.50 17.39
C LYS A 563 15.59 6.27 18.76
N TYR A 564 16.38 5.76 19.70
CA TYR A 564 16.01 5.63 21.11
C TYR A 564 15.72 7.02 21.72
N ASP A 565 14.57 7.59 21.39
CA ASP A 565 14.03 8.77 22.02
C ASP A 565 13.11 8.28 23.15
N GLU A 566 13.74 7.85 24.26
CA GLU A 566 13.34 8.07 25.67
C GLU A 566 13.98 7.10 26.66
#